data_AF-A0A7J3ADX7-F1
#
_entry.id   AF-A0A7J3ADX7-F1
#
_cell.length_a   1.000
_cell.length_b   1.000
_cell.length_c   1.000
_cell.angle_alpha   90.00
_cell.angle_beta   90.00
_cell.angle_gamma   90.00
#
_symmetry.space_group_name_H-M   'P 1'
#
loop_
_entity.id
_entity.type
_entity.pdbx_description
1 polymer ?
#
loop_
_entity_poly.entity_id
_entity_poly.type
_entity_poly.pdbx_seq_one_letter_code
_entity_poly.pdbx_strand_id
1 'polypeptide(L)'
;MDEDTSRNRKASRKKENKNRLYKTHQGGPRTPSLILDSSIIVKLILNEAGSEEAAVTVANALKKGYALHTVDLALAECLNVIWKHISIIKDLKAEEANGAVEDLTKLYDGLKVIVGREIAAEAMHVVLAQNISAYDALYIAAAQKINGTLYTADQKLYALASRSGNTKLLKSEP
;
A
#
# COMPACT_ATOMS: atom_id res chain seq x y z
N MET A 1 -29.49 14.16 -43.76
CA MET A 1 -29.64 12.90 -43.00
C MET A 1 -28.31 12.16 -43.03
N ASP A 2 -27.24 12.65 -42.40
CA ASP A 2 -26.96 12.86 -40.96
C ASP A 2 -26.47 11.59 -40.22
N GLU A 3 -25.31 11.04 -40.63
CA GLU A 3 -24.56 10.07 -39.81
C GLU A 3 -23.41 10.70 -39.00
N ASP A 4 -22.80 11.78 -39.51
CA ASP A 4 -21.58 12.36 -38.92
C ASP A 4 -21.87 13.23 -37.67
N THR A 5 -23.00 13.94 -37.69
CA THR A 5 -23.56 14.72 -36.58
C THR A 5 -23.97 13.85 -35.37
N SER A 6 -24.26 12.56 -35.58
CA SER A 6 -24.65 11.61 -34.52
C SER A 6 -23.46 11.02 -33.76
N ARG A 7 -22.33 10.79 -34.45
CA ARG A 7 -21.10 10.27 -33.83
C ARG A 7 -20.43 11.30 -32.94
N ASN A 8 -20.37 12.56 -33.37
CA ASN A 8 -19.70 13.62 -32.62
C ASN A 8 -20.45 13.99 -31.32
N ARG A 9 -21.79 13.93 -31.33
CA ARG A 9 -22.63 14.14 -30.13
C ARG A 9 -22.49 13.02 -29.08
N LYS A 10 -22.28 11.77 -29.50
CA LYS A 10 -22.05 10.64 -28.57
C LYS A 10 -20.68 10.70 -27.91
N ALA A 11 -19.65 11.19 -28.62
CA ALA A 11 -18.29 11.34 -28.09
C ALA A 11 -18.20 12.45 -27.03
N SER A 12 -18.81 13.62 -27.28
CA SER A 12 -18.85 14.73 -26.31
C SER A 12 -19.67 14.39 -25.06
N ARG A 13 -20.81 13.72 -25.21
CA ARG A 13 -21.62 13.26 -24.05
C ARG A 13 -20.89 12.23 -23.19
N LYS A 14 -20.09 11.31 -23.78
CA LYS A 14 -19.27 10.36 -23.01
C LYS A 14 -18.11 11.03 -22.27
N LYS A 15 -17.50 12.08 -22.83
CA LYS A 15 -16.45 12.87 -22.17
C LYS A 15 -16.99 13.69 -21.00
N GLU A 16 -18.14 14.35 -21.17
CA GLU A 16 -18.79 15.11 -20.09
C GLU A 16 -19.26 14.21 -18.94
N ASN A 17 -19.78 13.02 -19.23
CA ASN A 17 -20.25 12.11 -18.18
C ASN A 17 -19.10 11.45 -17.38
N LYS A 18 -17.91 11.27 -17.98
CA LYS A 18 -16.71 10.82 -17.25
C LYS A 18 -16.22 11.91 -16.30
N ASN A 19 -16.12 13.16 -16.74
CA ASN A 19 -15.64 14.26 -15.88
C ASN A 19 -16.55 14.54 -14.68
N ARG A 20 -17.85 14.21 -14.78
CA ARG A 20 -18.82 14.43 -13.70
C ARG A 20 -18.76 13.35 -12.60
N LEU A 21 -18.19 12.18 -12.88
CA LEU A 21 -17.99 11.10 -11.91
C LEU A 21 -16.76 11.32 -10.99
N TYR A 22 -15.84 12.19 -11.37
CA TYR A 22 -14.59 12.48 -10.62
C TYR A 22 -14.62 13.80 -9.86
N LYS A 23 -15.79 14.26 -9.40
CA LYS A 23 -15.83 15.36 -8.43
C LYS A 23 -15.47 14.82 -7.06
N THR A 24 -14.18 14.94 -6.72
CA THR A 24 -13.70 14.70 -5.37
C THR A 24 -14.18 15.82 -4.45
N HIS A 25 -14.86 15.43 -3.38
CA HIS A 25 -15.19 16.31 -2.26
C HIS A 25 -13.89 16.84 -1.63
N GLN A 26 -13.72 18.16 -1.64
CA GLN A 26 -12.70 18.86 -0.86
C GLN A 26 -13.29 19.24 0.51
N GLY A 27 -12.47 19.13 1.56
CA GLY A 27 -12.54 20.06 2.71
C GLY A 27 -13.00 19.50 4.05
N GLY A 28 -12.10 18.78 4.74
CA GLY A 28 -12.09 18.60 6.20
C GLY A 28 -10.64 18.30 6.62
N PRO A 29 -10.24 18.49 7.90
CA PRO A 29 -8.91 18.09 8.35
C PRO A 29 -8.75 16.59 8.09
N ARG A 30 -7.94 16.24 7.10
CA ARG A 30 -7.73 14.84 6.73
C ARG A 30 -6.89 14.19 7.83
N THR A 31 -7.43 13.14 8.43
CA THR A 31 -6.67 12.25 9.31
C THR A 31 -5.40 11.83 8.55
N PRO A 32 -4.19 12.04 9.11
CA PRO A 32 -2.96 11.65 8.44
C PRO A 32 -2.99 10.14 8.20
N SER A 33 -2.48 9.68 7.06
CA SER A 33 -2.56 8.27 6.66
C SER A 33 -1.18 7.68 6.48
N LEU A 34 -0.95 6.49 7.02
CA LEU A 34 0.30 5.74 6.90
C LEU A 34 0.01 4.43 6.16
N ILE A 35 0.68 4.20 5.05
CA ILE A 35 0.56 2.98 4.26
C ILE A 35 1.69 2.06 4.71
N LEU A 36 1.35 0.91 5.27
CA LEU A 36 2.30 -0.13 5.64
C LEU A 36 2.47 -1.08 4.47
N ASP A 37 3.70 -1.25 3.98
CA ASP A 37 3.99 -2.34 3.07
C ASP A 37 4.14 -3.69 3.80
N SER A 38 4.21 -4.77 3.03
CA SER A 38 4.39 -6.11 3.59
C SER A 38 5.66 -6.24 4.42
N SER A 39 6.74 -5.55 4.07
CA SER A 39 7.99 -5.57 4.85
C SER A 39 7.85 -4.99 6.25
N ILE A 40 7.03 -3.95 6.44
CA ILE A 40 6.70 -3.44 7.77
C ILE A 40 5.73 -4.36 8.51
N ILE A 41 4.70 -4.87 7.82
CA ILE A 41 3.72 -5.76 8.45
C ILE A 41 4.40 -7.01 9.00
N VAL A 42 5.32 -7.61 8.24
CA VAL A 42 6.12 -8.77 8.67
C VAL A 42 6.90 -8.47 9.96
N LYS A 43 7.53 -7.30 10.06
CA LYS A 43 8.27 -6.88 11.27
C LYS A 43 7.38 -6.71 12.50
N LEU A 44 6.08 -6.51 12.33
CA LEU A 44 5.15 -6.41 13.46
C LEU A 44 4.66 -7.77 13.96
N ILE A 45 4.79 -8.84 13.16
CA ILE A 45 4.28 -10.18 13.47
C ILE A 45 5.39 -11.22 13.68
N LEU A 46 6.60 -10.94 13.19
CA LEU A 46 7.80 -11.74 13.43
C LEU A 46 8.78 -10.98 14.32
N ASN A 47 9.55 -11.72 15.13
CA ASN A 47 10.65 -11.16 15.89
C ASN A 47 11.95 -11.21 15.06
N GLU A 48 12.23 -10.12 14.36
CA GLU A 48 13.40 -9.97 13.49
C GLU A 48 14.06 -8.60 13.65
N ALA A 49 15.21 -8.40 13.01
CA ALA A 49 15.89 -7.10 13.03
C ALA A 49 14.94 -5.99 12.52
N GLY A 50 14.78 -4.93 13.32
CA GLY A 50 13.88 -3.82 13.03
C GLY A 50 12.44 -3.97 13.56
N SER A 51 12.08 -5.09 14.19
CA SER A 51 10.72 -5.32 14.71
C SER A 51 10.35 -4.35 15.83
N GLU A 52 11.27 -4.07 16.75
CA GLU A 52 11.01 -3.13 17.86
C GLU A 52 10.82 -1.71 17.33
N GLU A 53 11.66 -1.25 16.41
CA GLU A 53 11.58 0.08 15.82
C GLU A 53 10.34 0.25 14.94
N ALA A 54 9.92 -0.80 14.23
CA ALA A 54 8.66 -0.84 13.50
C ALA A 54 7.47 -0.69 14.46
N ALA A 55 7.44 -1.48 15.53
CA ALA A 55 6.38 -1.44 16.54
C ALA A 55 6.29 -0.06 17.21
N VAL A 56 7.43 0.51 17.64
CA VAL A 56 7.50 1.86 18.22
C VAL A 56 7.03 2.92 17.22
N THR A 57 7.44 2.83 15.96
CA THR A 57 7.02 3.78 14.92
C THR A 57 5.52 3.74 14.68
N VAL A 58 4.95 2.54 14.54
CA VAL A 58 3.51 2.36 14.28
C VAL A 58 2.68 2.78 15.50
N ALA A 59 3.10 2.42 16.71
CA ALA A 59 2.44 2.85 17.94
C ALA A 59 2.44 4.39 18.08
N ASN A 60 3.56 5.04 17.76
CA ASN A 60 3.65 6.50 17.76
C ASN A 60 2.79 7.16 16.67
N ALA A 61 2.64 6.53 15.51
CA ALA A 61 1.75 7.01 14.46
C ALA A 61 0.29 6.97 14.93
N LEU A 62 -0.15 5.85 15.54
CA LEU A 62 -1.49 5.73 16.12
C LEU A 62 -1.76 6.80 17.19
N LYS A 63 -0.81 7.03 18.12
CA LYS A 63 -0.90 8.09 19.14
C LYS A 63 -1.05 9.50 18.53
N LYS A 64 -0.46 9.73 17.35
CA LYS A 64 -0.57 10.98 16.59
C LYS A 64 -1.84 11.05 15.73
N GLY A 65 -2.72 10.06 15.83
CA GLY A 65 -3.98 10.01 15.09
C GLY A 65 -3.84 9.57 13.63
N TYR A 66 -2.79 8.84 13.27
CA TYR A 66 -2.68 8.29 11.91
C TYR A 66 -3.68 7.14 11.71
N ALA A 67 -4.35 7.13 10.56
CA ALA A 67 -5.03 5.96 10.05
C ALA A 67 -4.00 5.03 9.38
N LEU A 68 -4.01 3.75 9.73
CA LEU A 68 -3.15 2.75 9.10
C LEU A 68 -3.86 2.12 7.90
N HIS A 69 -3.13 2.05 6.80
CA HIS A 69 -3.60 1.52 5.52
C HIS A 69 -2.63 0.49 4.98
N THR A 70 -3.11 -0.37 4.10
CA THR A 70 -2.28 -1.22 3.24
C THR A 70 -3.03 -1.53 1.94
N VAL A 71 -2.47 -2.36 1.06
CA VAL A 71 -3.15 -2.89 -0.13
C VAL A 71 -3.57 -4.35 0.10
N ASP A 72 -4.60 -4.81 -0.59
CA ASP A 72 -5.08 -6.19 -0.51
C ASP A 72 -3.98 -7.25 -0.76
N LEU A 73 -3.08 -6.96 -1.70
CA LEU A 73 -1.89 -7.76 -2.01
C LEU A 73 -0.99 -8.02 -0.79
N ALA A 74 -0.93 -7.11 0.18
CA ALA A 74 -0.02 -7.21 1.32
C ALA A 74 -0.22 -8.51 2.12
N LEU A 75 -1.46 -9.00 2.21
CA LEU A 75 -1.77 -10.27 2.88
C LEU A 75 -1.03 -11.44 2.24
N ALA A 76 -1.10 -11.54 0.90
CA ALA A 76 -0.43 -12.60 0.15
C ALA A 76 1.10 -12.48 0.24
N GLU A 77 1.63 -11.26 0.23
CA GLU A 77 3.07 -11.02 0.39
C GLU A 77 3.56 -11.43 1.78
N CYS A 78 2.83 -11.10 2.84
CA CYS A 78 3.17 -11.51 4.20
C CYS A 78 3.15 -13.04 4.34
N LEU A 79 2.12 -13.72 3.83
CA LEU A 79 2.04 -15.18 3.83
C LEU A 79 3.21 -15.82 3.06
N ASN A 80 3.61 -15.23 1.93
CA ASN A 80 4.77 -15.68 1.18
C ASN A 80 6.08 -15.53 1.96
N VAL A 81 6.23 -14.47 2.77
CA VAL A 81 7.38 -14.29 3.65
C VAL A 81 7.39 -15.34 4.76
N ILE A 82 6.26 -15.55 5.46
CA ILE A 82 6.14 -16.60 6.49
C ILE A 82 6.47 -17.98 5.89
N TRP A 83 5.98 -18.29 4.69
CA TRP A 83 6.31 -19.53 3.99
C TRP A 83 7.81 -19.68 3.71
N LYS A 84 8.50 -18.59 3.32
CA LYS A 84 9.95 -18.60 3.11
C LYS A 84 10.70 -18.89 4.40
N HIS A 85 10.30 -18.31 5.53
CA HIS A 85 10.94 -18.57 6.82
C HIS A 85 10.83 -20.03 7.24
N ILE A 86 9.65 -20.66 7.11
CA ILE A 86 9.48 -22.08 7.47
C ILE A 86 10.11 -23.05 6.46
N SER A 87 10.01 -22.77 5.15
CA SER A 87 10.34 -23.76 4.11
C SER A 87 11.73 -23.60 3.52
N ILE A 88 12.20 -22.36 3.38
CA ILE A 88 13.43 -22.03 2.66
C ILE A 88 14.54 -21.67 3.65
N ILE A 89 14.30 -20.71 4.53
CA ILE A 89 15.28 -20.22 5.51
C ILE A 89 15.40 -21.21 6.68
N LYS A 90 14.29 -21.87 7.04
CA LYS A 90 14.17 -22.86 8.12
C LYS A 90 14.53 -22.29 9.50
N ASP A 91 14.20 -21.03 9.72
CA ASP A 91 14.39 -20.30 10.98
C ASP A 91 13.09 -20.15 11.80
N LEU A 92 11.95 -20.62 11.26
CA LEU A 92 10.68 -20.76 12.00
C LEU A 92 10.23 -22.22 12.06
N LYS A 93 9.65 -22.60 13.21
CA LYS A 93 8.89 -23.85 13.39
C LYS A 93 7.44 -23.68 12.95
N ALA A 94 6.73 -24.79 12.75
CA ALA A 94 5.33 -24.78 12.32
C ALA A 94 4.42 -24.04 13.29
N GLU A 95 4.64 -24.22 14.60
CA GLU A 95 3.85 -23.55 15.65
C GLU A 95 4.07 -22.03 15.65
N GLU A 96 5.31 -21.59 15.42
CA GLU A 96 5.66 -20.16 15.33
C GLU A 96 5.08 -19.53 14.06
N ALA A 97 5.10 -20.25 12.94
CA ALA A 97 4.47 -19.81 11.70
C ALA A 97 2.94 -19.68 11.84
N ASN A 98 2.28 -20.61 12.54
CA ASN A 98 0.85 -20.51 12.83
C ASN A 98 0.54 -19.30 13.72
N GLY A 99 1.34 -19.06 14.76
CA GLY A 99 1.22 -17.86 15.60
C GLY A 99 1.38 -16.57 14.79
N ALA A 100 2.36 -16.51 13.89
CA ALA A 100 2.57 -15.37 13.01
C ALA A 100 1.38 -15.13 12.07
N VAL A 101 0.74 -16.20 11.56
CA VAL A 101 -0.47 -16.07 10.73
C VAL A 101 -1.66 -15.56 11.55
N GLU A 102 -1.84 -16.03 12.79
CA GLU A 102 -2.87 -15.49 13.68
C GLU A 102 -2.66 -14.00 13.95
N ASP A 103 -1.43 -13.60 14.26
CA ASP A 103 -1.10 -12.21 14.54
C ASP A 103 -1.21 -11.34 13.28
N LEU A 104 -0.86 -11.86 12.11
CA LEU A 104 -1.12 -11.23 10.82
C LEU A 104 -2.61 -10.95 10.63
N THR A 105 -3.49 -11.94 10.86
CA THR A 105 -4.94 -11.74 10.68
C THR A 105 -5.50 -10.69 11.64
N LYS A 106 -5.11 -10.74 12.92
CA LYS A 106 -5.53 -9.74 13.94
C LYS A 106 -5.06 -8.33 13.58
N LEU A 107 -3.80 -8.20 13.14
CA LEU A 107 -3.26 -6.91 12.69
C LEU A 107 -4.01 -6.41 11.46
N TYR A 108 -4.23 -7.28 10.48
CA TYR A 108 -4.88 -6.96 9.21
C TYR A 108 -6.32 -6.47 9.40
N ASP A 109 -7.07 -7.04 10.34
CA ASP A 109 -8.41 -6.58 10.72
C ASP A 109 -8.44 -5.13 11.22
N GLY A 110 -7.32 -4.63 11.76
CA GLY A 110 -7.14 -3.24 12.18
C GLY A 110 -6.72 -2.28 11.06
N LEU A 111 -6.42 -2.77 9.86
CA LEU A 111 -5.93 -1.96 8.74
C LEU A 111 -7.05 -1.57 7.78
N LYS A 112 -6.98 -0.35 7.23
CA LYS A 112 -7.81 0.05 6.09
C LYS A 112 -7.19 -0.46 4.79
N VAL A 113 -7.79 -1.51 4.23
CA VAL A 113 -7.28 -2.16 3.02
C VAL A 113 -7.77 -1.45 1.75
N ILE A 114 -6.83 -1.05 0.89
CA ILE A 114 -7.12 -0.52 -0.44
C ILE A 114 -7.12 -1.68 -1.43
N VAL A 115 -8.23 -1.84 -2.14
CA VAL A 115 -8.39 -2.89 -3.15
C VAL A 115 -7.59 -2.52 -4.40
N GLY A 116 -6.70 -3.41 -4.85
CA GLY A 116 -5.80 -3.16 -5.97
C GLY A 116 -6.53 -2.80 -7.27
N ARG A 117 -7.72 -3.38 -7.48
CA ARG A 117 -8.59 -3.05 -8.63
C ARG A 117 -8.92 -1.55 -8.70
N GLU A 118 -9.09 -0.88 -7.58
CA GLU A 118 -9.46 0.54 -7.53
C GLU A 118 -8.30 1.51 -7.79
N ILE A 119 -7.08 0.99 -7.89
CA ILE A 119 -5.85 1.75 -8.12
C ILE A 119 -5.03 1.19 -9.29
N ALA A 120 -5.58 0.25 -10.05
CA ALA A 120 -4.84 -0.46 -11.08
C ALA A 120 -4.35 0.47 -12.20
N ALA A 121 -5.14 1.48 -12.57
CA ALA A 121 -4.75 2.43 -13.61
C ALA A 121 -3.63 3.36 -13.11
N GLU A 122 -3.74 3.85 -11.88
CA GLU A 122 -2.74 4.67 -11.20
C GLU A 122 -1.43 3.89 -11.01
N ALA A 123 -1.50 2.65 -10.55
CA ALA A 123 -0.34 1.78 -10.42
C ALA A 123 0.34 1.55 -11.77
N MET A 124 -0.42 1.32 -12.85
CA MET A 124 0.17 1.16 -14.17
C MET A 124 0.88 2.43 -14.65
N HIS A 125 0.37 3.62 -14.35
CA HIS A 125 1.08 4.86 -14.63
C HIS A 125 2.41 4.94 -13.87
N VAL A 126 2.46 4.52 -12.60
CA VAL A 126 3.70 4.48 -11.81
C VAL A 126 4.69 3.47 -12.39
N VAL A 127 4.22 2.27 -12.78
CA VAL A 127 5.05 1.23 -13.45
C VAL A 127 5.74 1.81 -14.68
N LEU A 128 5.00 2.48 -15.56
CA LEU A 128 5.54 3.04 -16.79
C LEU A 128 6.47 4.23 -16.54
N ALA A 129 6.15 5.08 -15.56
CA ALA A 129 6.94 6.26 -15.25
C ALA A 129 8.27 5.94 -14.57
N GLN A 130 8.31 4.88 -13.75
CA GLN A 130 9.47 4.57 -12.91
C GLN A 130 10.19 3.27 -13.29
N ASN A 131 9.61 2.48 -14.22
CA ASN A 131 10.09 1.16 -14.63
C ASN A 131 10.26 0.20 -13.43
N ILE A 132 9.17 -0.04 -12.70
CA ILE A 132 9.14 -0.84 -11.46
C ILE A 132 8.10 -1.96 -11.54
N SER A 133 8.11 -2.87 -10.57
CA SER A 133 7.11 -3.94 -10.51
C SER A 133 5.70 -3.39 -10.24
N ALA A 134 4.67 -4.09 -10.70
CA ALA A 134 3.29 -3.74 -10.39
C ALA A 134 2.99 -3.83 -8.88
N TYR A 135 3.69 -4.71 -8.16
CA TYR A 135 3.56 -4.89 -6.71
C TYR A 135 3.99 -3.63 -5.96
N ASP A 136 5.21 -3.14 -6.24
CA ASP A 136 5.74 -1.89 -5.68
C ASP A 136 4.87 -0.68 -6.06
N ALA A 137 4.41 -0.66 -7.30
CA ALA A 137 3.58 0.42 -7.82
C ALA A 137 2.21 0.50 -7.13
N LEU A 138 1.64 -0.61 -6.67
CA LEU A 138 0.38 -0.61 -5.92
C LEU A 138 0.52 0.16 -4.59
N TYR A 139 1.64 -0.01 -3.87
CA TYR A 139 1.90 0.74 -2.65
C TYR A 139 2.08 2.23 -2.90
N ILE A 140 2.85 2.60 -3.93
CA ILE A 140 3.06 4.01 -4.30
C ILE A 140 1.74 4.65 -4.74
N ALA A 141 0.97 3.99 -5.60
CA ALA A 141 -0.32 4.48 -6.07
C ALA A 141 -1.34 4.60 -4.94
N ALA A 142 -1.35 3.64 -4.00
CA ALA A 142 -2.18 3.72 -2.80
C ALA A 142 -1.83 4.95 -1.95
N ALA A 143 -0.54 5.18 -1.69
CA ALA A 143 -0.06 6.35 -0.94
C ALA A 143 -0.46 7.66 -1.62
N GLN A 144 -0.34 7.75 -2.95
CA GLN A 144 -0.76 8.91 -3.73
C GLN A 144 -2.27 9.14 -3.67
N LYS A 145 -3.09 8.08 -3.86
CA LYS A 145 -4.55 8.18 -3.87
C LYS A 145 -5.12 8.75 -2.58
N ILE A 146 -4.58 8.34 -1.44
CA ILE A 146 -5.04 8.80 -0.12
C ILE A 146 -4.24 9.97 0.44
N ASN A 147 -3.26 10.49 -0.32
CA ASN A 147 -2.31 11.51 0.14
C ASN A 147 -1.66 11.13 1.49
N GLY A 148 -1.25 9.87 1.60
CA GLY A 148 -0.61 9.30 2.77
C GLY A 148 0.90 9.17 2.62
N THR A 149 1.54 8.68 3.68
CA THR A 149 2.98 8.38 3.71
C THR A 149 3.18 6.88 3.58
N LEU A 150 3.97 6.43 2.61
CA LEU A 150 4.39 5.03 2.53
C LEU A 150 5.47 4.75 3.58
N TYR A 151 5.29 3.72 4.39
CA TYR A 151 6.28 3.24 5.34
C TYR A 151 6.75 1.84 4.91
N THR A 152 8.05 1.71 4.68
CA THR A 152 8.68 0.52 4.11
C THR A 152 10.03 0.24 4.78
N ALA A 153 10.42 -1.03 4.86
CA ALA A 153 11.77 -1.46 5.17
C ALA A 153 12.60 -1.80 3.90
N ASP A 154 12.00 -1.74 2.72
CA ASP A 154 12.70 -1.93 1.45
C ASP A 154 13.33 -0.60 0.98
N GLN A 155 14.67 -0.58 1.00
CA GLN A 155 15.47 0.57 0.59
C GLN A 155 15.24 0.97 -0.89
N LYS A 156 15.00 0.00 -1.78
CA LYS A 156 14.73 0.26 -3.20
C LYS A 156 13.34 0.86 -3.36
N LEU A 157 12.32 0.29 -2.71
CA LEU A 157 10.97 0.85 -2.73
C LEU A 157 10.96 2.27 -2.16
N TYR A 158 11.67 2.50 -1.06
CA TYR A 158 11.83 3.83 -0.48
C TYR A 158 12.42 4.83 -1.49
N ALA A 159 13.50 4.47 -2.18
CA ALA A 159 14.16 5.34 -3.15
C ALA A 159 13.27 5.67 -4.36
N LEU A 160 12.42 4.74 -4.78
CA LEU A 160 11.45 4.92 -5.86
C LEU A 160 10.28 5.81 -5.41
N ALA A 161 9.65 5.46 -4.30
CA ALA A 161 8.49 6.19 -3.77
C ALA A 161 8.83 7.66 -3.42
N SER A 162 10.03 7.91 -2.88
CA SER A 162 10.51 9.26 -2.53
C SER A 162 10.61 10.21 -3.72
N ARG A 163 10.60 9.71 -4.97
CA ARG A 163 10.59 10.56 -6.18
C ARG A 163 9.25 11.22 -6.45
N SER A 164 8.18 10.72 -5.82
CA SER A 164 6.79 11.04 -6.24
C SER A 164 5.78 11.11 -5.09
N GLY A 165 6.24 11.06 -3.83
CA GLY A 165 5.33 11.12 -2.68
C GLY A 165 6.04 11.05 -1.33
N ASN A 166 5.26 11.18 -0.27
CA ASN A 166 5.74 11.07 1.10
C ASN A 166 6.09 9.62 1.40
N THR A 167 7.34 9.38 1.80
CA THR A 167 7.82 8.05 2.14
C THR A 167 8.68 8.12 3.40
N LYS A 168 8.61 7.08 4.22
CA LYS A 168 9.45 6.87 5.39
C LYS A 168 10.11 5.49 5.25
N LEU A 169 11.42 5.45 5.43
CA LEU A 169 12.15 4.20 5.57
C LEU A 169 12.21 3.80 7.05
N LEU A 170 12.03 2.52 7.35
CA LEU A 170 12.44 1.96 8.63
C LEU A 170 13.96 2.01 8.72
N LYS A 171 14.48 2.83 9.64
CA LYS A 171 15.89 2.79 10.02
C LYS A 171 16.03 1.67 11.04
N SER A 172 16.62 0.54 10.66
CA SER A 172 17.20 -0.38 11.65
C SER A 172 18.53 0.22 12.08
N GLU A 173 18.84 0.23 13.38
CA GLU A 173 20.23 0.47 13.77
C GLU A 173 21.13 -0.63 13.18
N PRO A 174 22.35 -0.28 12.71
CA PRO A 174 23.28 -1.23 12.09
C PRO A 174 23.81 -2.27 13.09
#